data_AF-A0A959INZ7-F1
#
_entry.id   AF-A0A959INZ7-F1
#
_cell.length_a   1.000
_cell.length_b   1.000
_cell.length_c   1.000
_cell.angle_alpha   90.00
_cell.angle_beta   90.00
_cell.angle_gamma   90.00
#
_symmetry.space_group_name_H-M   'P 1'
#
loop_
_entity.id
_entity.type
_entity.pdbx_description
1 polymer ?
#
loop_
_entity_poly.entity_id
_entity_poly.type
_entity_poly.pdbx_seq_one_letter_code
_entity_poly.pdbx_strand_id
1 'polypeptide(L)'
;MKKFLFFSLVLTLGLAWTGCNKDDDNKPSGGDTQITLLKFNSPFAAVGTIDQTAKTVVVPVPFAADVSAVTGEVLVSTDATVSPDLKTPVDFSGGPVTFTVTNGDNTSTYQVSVQFGENPLRLVLVGDPVNFNDLDPEIKTAYQWALDKYKEKASYIPFSEITPSAIETAEMVWFHYTTFPRPDIDNGAPIFPASATGSAKDVITNFYKGGGSLLLTGLAGSYVAQVGRVDAAFGPTNFDIGGDEYIENPDNWGISFKTNIFNSDDYPAGNDDFYLFKNLTTAPVTFEGVTYDAIFLSDGGAKKNRAHIWDFNRFYGDDLPGGCDAPNAKKTQFEADTNSKVRASFEWDPAACGV
;
A
#
# COMPACT_ATOMS: atom_id res chain seq x y z
N MET A 1 14.98 19.26 14.39
CA MET A 1 14.27 20.56 14.38
C MET A 1 15.23 21.65 13.88
N LYS A 2 15.17 21.98 12.58
CA LYS A 2 15.95 23.09 11.99
C LYS A 2 15.15 24.37 12.15
N LYS A 3 15.72 25.36 12.84
CA LYS A 3 15.07 26.64 13.18
C LYS A 3 15.08 27.56 11.94
N PHE A 4 13.92 28.05 11.53
CA PHE A 4 13.77 29.15 10.57
C PHE A 4 14.03 30.48 11.31
N LEU A 5 14.94 31.30 10.77
CA LEU A 5 15.18 32.67 11.22
C LEU A 5 14.35 33.63 10.36
N PHE A 6 13.42 34.32 11.01
CA PHE A 6 12.74 35.53 10.51
C PHE A 6 13.71 36.71 10.64
N PHE A 7 13.86 37.53 9.58
CA PHE A 7 14.46 38.85 9.68
C PHE A 7 13.50 39.89 9.13
N SER A 8 12.96 40.71 10.03
CA SER A 8 12.19 41.92 9.74
C SER A 8 13.04 43.10 10.18
N LEU A 9 13.35 44.03 9.27
CA LEU A 9 13.97 45.30 9.63
C LEU A 9 13.35 46.41 8.77
N VAL A 10 12.58 47.27 9.44
CA VAL A 10 12.11 48.56 8.94
C VAL A 10 12.92 49.64 9.68
N LEU A 11 13.55 50.56 8.96
CA LEU A 11 13.82 51.91 9.45
C LEU A 11 13.92 52.91 8.28
N THR A 12 13.26 54.03 8.48
CA THR A 12 12.84 55.07 7.54
C THR A 12 13.82 56.23 7.34
N LEU A 13 13.71 56.81 6.13
CA LEU A 13 13.78 58.22 5.72
C LEU A 13 15.10 59.01 5.71
N GLY A 14 15.41 59.51 4.50
CA GLY A 14 16.13 60.76 4.25
C GLY A 14 15.78 61.28 2.85
N LEU A 15 14.98 62.36 2.77
CA LEU A 15 14.67 63.10 1.54
C LEU A 15 15.85 64.01 1.14
N ALA A 16 16.12 64.07 -0.16
CA ALA A 16 16.68 65.25 -0.82
C ALA A 16 16.02 65.42 -2.19
N TRP A 17 15.35 66.57 -2.40
CA TRP A 17 14.81 67.00 -3.68
C TRP A 17 15.83 67.89 -4.39
N THR A 18 16.10 67.62 -5.67
CA THR A 18 16.22 68.64 -6.73
C THR A 18 15.91 68.01 -8.09
N GLY A 19 15.13 68.72 -8.92
CA GLY A 19 15.12 68.52 -10.38
C GLY A 19 13.84 67.92 -10.97
N CYS A 20 12.77 68.73 -11.06
CA CYS A 20 11.72 68.50 -12.06
C CYS A 20 12.31 68.76 -13.45
N ASN A 21 12.55 67.70 -14.22
CA ASN A 21 12.21 67.72 -15.64
C ASN A 21 10.89 66.97 -15.78
N LYS A 22 9.88 67.64 -16.34
CA LYS A 22 8.72 66.95 -16.90
C LYS A 22 9.21 66.31 -18.20
N ASP A 23 9.75 65.11 -18.09
CA ASP A 23 9.84 64.22 -19.23
C ASP A 23 8.52 63.46 -19.28
N ASP A 24 7.81 63.63 -20.39
CA ASP A 24 6.50 63.02 -20.64
C ASP A 24 6.51 61.53 -20.30
N ASP A 25 5.62 61.16 -19.37
CA ASP A 25 5.21 59.78 -19.11
C ASP A 25 4.49 59.23 -20.34
N ASN A 26 5.25 58.81 -21.34
CA ASN A 26 4.80 57.85 -22.32
C ASN A 26 5.85 56.74 -22.44
N LYS A 27 6.05 56.02 -21.32
CA LYS A 27 6.51 54.63 -21.43
C LYS A 27 5.45 53.92 -22.28
N PRO A 28 5.79 53.31 -23.43
CA PRO A 28 4.82 52.48 -24.11
C PRO A 28 4.34 51.46 -23.07
N SER A 29 3.02 51.34 -22.87
CA SER A 29 2.48 50.17 -22.17
C SER A 29 2.80 49.00 -23.09
N GLY A 30 4.01 48.46 -22.91
CA GLY A 30 4.66 47.58 -23.87
C GLY A 30 3.79 46.36 -24.08
N GLY A 31 3.78 45.86 -25.31
CA GLY A 31 3.09 44.64 -25.71
C GLY A 31 3.69 43.39 -25.07
N ASP A 32 3.73 43.37 -23.73
CA ASP A 32 4.12 42.22 -22.93
C ASP A 32 3.14 41.08 -23.21
N THR A 33 3.71 39.92 -23.44
CA THR A 33 3.00 38.71 -23.85
C THR A 33 3.31 37.56 -22.90
N GLN A 34 3.27 37.82 -21.59
CA GLN A 34 3.60 36.82 -20.59
C GLN A 34 2.36 36.10 -20.09
N ILE A 35 2.47 34.79 -19.83
CA ILE A 35 1.56 34.08 -18.93
C ILE A 35 1.99 34.41 -17.51
N THR A 36 1.08 34.89 -16.68
CA THR A 36 1.34 35.26 -15.27
C THR A 36 0.74 34.26 -14.28
N LEU A 37 -0.28 33.52 -14.69
CA LEU A 37 -0.84 32.37 -13.98
C LEU A 37 -1.36 31.35 -14.98
N LEU A 38 -1.15 30.07 -14.69
CA LEU A 38 -1.89 28.99 -15.32
C LEU A 38 -2.32 28.02 -14.23
N LYS A 39 -3.63 27.79 -14.12
CA LYS A 39 -4.24 26.97 -13.08
C LYS A 39 -5.30 26.06 -13.69
N PHE A 40 -5.22 24.77 -13.39
CA PHE A 40 -6.31 23.81 -13.64
C PHE A 40 -7.33 23.92 -12.50
N ASN A 41 -8.61 23.88 -12.85
CA ASN A 41 -9.73 23.88 -11.90
C ASN A 41 -10.55 22.58 -11.96
N SER A 42 -10.59 21.90 -13.11
CA SER A 42 -11.30 20.63 -13.31
C SER A 42 -10.53 19.73 -14.29
N PRO A 43 -10.44 18.41 -14.06
CA PRO A 43 -11.12 17.63 -13.00
C PRO A 43 -10.47 17.73 -11.61
N PHE A 44 -9.37 18.45 -11.48
CA PHE A 44 -8.67 18.69 -10.22
C PHE A 44 -8.02 20.07 -10.22
N ALA A 45 -7.63 20.56 -9.05
CA ALA A 45 -6.95 21.82 -8.90
C ALA A 45 -5.42 21.63 -8.93
N ALA A 46 -4.74 22.34 -9.84
CA ALA A 46 -3.29 22.35 -9.94
C ALA A 46 -2.79 23.70 -10.46
N VAL A 47 -1.63 24.16 -9.99
CA VAL A 47 -1.02 25.42 -10.45
C VAL A 47 0.27 25.12 -11.19
N GLY A 48 0.39 25.66 -12.39
CA GLY A 48 1.57 25.51 -13.23
C GLY A 48 2.76 26.31 -12.73
N THR A 49 3.94 25.72 -12.79
CA THR A 49 5.22 26.43 -12.61
C THR A 49 5.62 27.03 -13.95
N ILE A 50 5.79 28.36 -13.99
CA ILE A 50 6.06 29.11 -15.23
C ILE A 50 7.56 29.44 -15.32
N ASP A 51 8.20 29.07 -16.43
CA ASP A 51 9.52 29.55 -16.81
C ASP A 51 9.38 30.63 -17.90
N GLN A 52 9.61 31.88 -17.53
CA GLN A 52 9.50 33.01 -18.44
C GLN A 52 10.61 33.08 -19.50
N THR A 53 11.77 32.45 -19.22
CA THR A 53 12.94 32.44 -20.11
C THR A 53 12.79 31.34 -21.15
N ALA A 54 12.47 30.12 -20.70
CA ALA A 54 12.27 28.97 -21.57
C ALA A 54 10.90 28.98 -22.28
N LYS A 55 9.96 29.83 -21.82
CA LYS A 55 8.57 29.87 -22.27
C LYS A 55 7.90 28.50 -22.12
N THR A 56 8.03 27.92 -20.93
CA THR A 56 7.38 26.65 -20.59
C THR A 56 6.53 26.82 -19.35
N VAL A 57 5.51 25.97 -19.24
CA VAL A 57 4.69 25.83 -18.03
C VAL A 57 4.56 24.34 -17.72
N VAL A 58 4.93 23.92 -16.52
CA VAL A 58 4.78 22.53 -16.07
C VAL A 58 3.72 22.47 -14.98
N VAL A 59 2.66 21.70 -15.20
CA VAL A 59 1.53 21.56 -14.27
C VAL A 59 1.60 20.19 -13.59
N PRO A 60 1.82 20.10 -12.27
CA PRO A 60 1.80 18.83 -11.56
C PRO A 60 0.36 18.32 -11.46
N VAL A 61 0.13 17.05 -11.81
CA VAL A 61 -1.20 16.42 -11.79
C VAL A 61 -1.15 15.12 -10.98
N PRO A 62 -2.27 14.65 -10.38
CA PRO A 62 -2.30 13.36 -9.70
C PRO A 62 -1.86 12.23 -10.63
N PHE A 63 -1.30 11.15 -10.07
CA PHE A 63 -0.96 9.95 -10.84
C PHE A 63 -2.18 9.45 -11.63
N ALA A 64 -1.95 9.11 -12.90
CA ALA A 64 -2.98 8.62 -13.82
C ALA A 64 -4.25 9.50 -13.96
N ALA A 65 -4.16 10.79 -13.61
CA ALA A 65 -5.31 11.70 -13.74
C ALA A 65 -5.75 11.82 -15.21
N ASP A 66 -7.07 11.87 -15.44
CA ASP A 66 -7.60 12.14 -16.78
C ASP A 66 -7.34 13.62 -17.14
N VAL A 67 -6.54 13.80 -18.18
CA VAL A 67 -6.14 15.11 -18.72
C VAL A 67 -6.65 15.35 -20.13
N SER A 68 -7.63 14.56 -20.59
CA SER A 68 -8.22 14.68 -21.93
C SER A 68 -9.16 15.88 -22.09
N ALA A 69 -9.65 16.44 -20.98
CA ALA A 69 -10.59 17.56 -20.96
C ALA A 69 -10.38 18.47 -19.75
N VAL A 70 -9.23 19.16 -19.69
CA VAL A 70 -8.87 20.05 -18.59
C VAL A 70 -9.45 21.44 -18.80
N THR A 71 -10.05 22.02 -17.76
CA THR A 71 -10.46 23.43 -17.73
C THR A 71 -9.84 24.16 -16.55
N GLY A 72 -9.80 25.48 -16.61
CA GLY A 72 -9.00 26.27 -15.71
C GLY A 72 -9.00 27.76 -16.03
N GLU A 73 -7.94 28.41 -15.59
CA GLU A 73 -7.73 29.85 -15.71
C GLU A 73 -6.30 30.10 -16.19
N VAL A 74 -6.18 31.00 -17.15
CA VAL A 74 -4.90 31.55 -17.61
C VAL A 74 -4.97 33.05 -17.46
N LEU A 75 -4.08 33.62 -16.65
CA LEU A 75 -3.87 35.06 -16.58
C LEU A 75 -2.64 35.41 -17.40
N VAL A 76 -2.73 36.51 -18.12
CA VAL A 76 -1.65 37.04 -18.97
C VAL A 76 -1.36 38.49 -18.60
N SER A 77 -0.31 39.05 -19.21
CA SER A 77 -0.01 40.48 -19.16
C SER A 77 -1.24 41.34 -19.46
N THR A 78 -1.30 42.53 -18.87
CA THR A 78 -2.39 43.49 -19.12
C THR A 78 -2.59 43.72 -20.61
N ASP A 79 -3.86 43.81 -21.03
CA ASP A 79 -4.30 43.99 -22.42
C ASP A 79 -3.94 42.84 -23.40
N ALA A 80 -3.24 41.81 -22.94
CA ALA A 80 -2.96 40.62 -23.72
C ALA A 80 -4.14 39.64 -23.72
N THR A 81 -4.18 38.79 -24.74
CA THR A 81 -5.11 37.67 -24.89
C THR A 81 -4.33 36.37 -25.02
N VAL A 82 -4.96 35.22 -24.75
CA VAL A 82 -4.33 33.91 -24.85
C VAL A 82 -5.20 32.91 -25.60
N SER A 83 -4.57 32.05 -26.41
CA SER A 83 -5.21 30.93 -27.07
C SER A 83 -4.34 29.67 -26.96
N PRO A 84 -4.89 28.50 -26.58
CA PRO A 84 -6.30 28.25 -26.27
C PRO A 84 -6.75 28.94 -24.96
N ASP A 85 -8.06 29.22 -24.85
CA ASP A 85 -8.66 29.67 -23.60
C ASP A 85 -9.01 28.46 -22.74
N LEU A 86 -8.37 28.36 -21.57
CA LEU A 86 -8.55 27.25 -20.64
C LEU A 86 -9.92 27.28 -19.92
N LYS A 87 -10.75 28.30 -20.15
CA LYS A 87 -12.18 28.25 -19.81
C LYS A 87 -12.94 27.20 -20.62
N THR A 88 -12.39 26.78 -21.75
CA THR A 88 -12.88 25.64 -22.55
C THR A 88 -12.00 24.41 -22.34
N PRO A 89 -12.53 23.18 -22.49
CA PRO A 89 -11.74 21.97 -22.31
C PRO A 89 -10.55 21.90 -23.28
N VAL A 90 -9.36 21.65 -22.73
CA VAL A 90 -8.12 21.43 -23.48
C VAL A 90 -7.59 20.03 -23.16
N ASP A 91 -7.18 19.30 -24.20
CA ASP A 91 -6.63 17.95 -24.11
C ASP A 91 -5.10 17.98 -24.00
N PHE A 92 -4.57 17.43 -22.91
CA PHE A 92 -3.13 17.24 -22.67
C PHE A 92 -2.67 15.79 -22.80
N SER A 93 -3.53 14.84 -23.18
CA SER A 93 -3.18 13.41 -23.28
C SER A 93 -2.19 13.11 -24.41
N GLY A 94 -2.11 13.99 -25.42
CA GLY A 94 -1.17 13.89 -26.53
C GLY A 94 0.23 14.48 -26.26
N GLY A 95 0.47 15.08 -25.09
CA GLY A 95 1.72 15.76 -24.75
C GLY A 95 1.54 17.27 -24.51
N PRO A 96 2.63 18.06 -24.60
CA PRO A 96 2.57 19.50 -24.37
C PRO A 96 1.64 20.23 -25.35
N VAL A 97 0.88 21.20 -24.85
CA VAL A 97 -0.02 22.05 -25.62
C VAL A 97 0.59 23.45 -25.75
N THR A 98 0.54 24.01 -26.96
CA THR A 98 1.06 25.37 -27.21
C THR A 98 0.02 26.43 -26.86
N PHE A 99 0.37 27.36 -25.97
CA PHE A 99 -0.41 28.55 -25.64
C PHE A 99 0.25 29.78 -26.26
N THR A 100 -0.51 30.56 -27.02
CA THR A 100 -0.04 31.79 -27.65
C THR A 100 -0.64 32.99 -26.94
N VAL A 101 0.22 33.87 -26.42
CA VAL A 101 -0.18 35.15 -25.82
C VAL A 101 0.05 36.25 -26.85
N THR A 102 -0.99 37.04 -27.12
CA THR A 102 -0.96 38.12 -28.12
C THR A 102 -1.33 39.45 -27.48
N ASN A 103 -0.52 40.48 -27.72
CA ASN A 103 -0.76 41.85 -27.30
C ASN A 103 -0.38 42.82 -28.42
N GLY A 104 -1.39 43.34 -29.14
CA GLY A 104 -1.19 44.06 -30.40
C GLY A 104 -0.48 43.17 -31.43
N ASP A 105 0.65 43.66 -31.96
CA ASP A 105 1.48 42.94 -32.93
C ASP A 105 2.51 42.00 -32.29
N ASN A 106 2.60 41.96 -30.96
CA ASN A 106 3.55 41.10 -30.26
C ASN A 106 2.92 39.75 -29.91
N THR A 107 3.71 38.69 -30.03
CA THR A 107 3.29 37.32 -29.67
C THR A 107 4.38 36.57 -28.93
N SER A 108 4.01 35.81 -27.91
CA SER A 108 4.86 34.78 -27.29
C SER A 108 4.14 33.44 -27.26
N THR A 109 4.87 32.35 -27.48
CA THR A 109 4.34 30.99 -27.38
C THR A 109 4.92 30.28 -26.16
N TYR A 110 4.06 29.62 -25.39
CA TYR A 110 4.42 28.82 -24.23
C TYR A 110 4.10 27.35 -24.50
N GLN A 111 5.02 26.44 -24.15
CA GLN A 111 4.74 25.01 -24.11
C GLN A 111 4.22 24.62 -22.72
N VAL A 112 2.95 24.26 -22.63
CA VAL A 112 2.31 23.85 -21.37
C VAL A 112 2.23 22.33 -21.33
N SER A 113 2.88 21.70 -20.35
CA SER A 113 2.89 20.25 -20.16
C SER A 113 2.38 19.85 -18.79
N VAL A 114 1.92 18.60 -18.68
CA VAL A 114 1.56 17.99 -17.40
C VAL A 114 2.69 17.11 -16.88
N GLN A 115 2.86 17.08 -15.57
CA GLN A 115 3.77 16.18 -14.86
C GLN A 115 2.94 15.32 -13.90
N PHE A 116 2.80 14.02 -14.21
CA PHE A 116 2.10 13.09 -13.33
C PHE A 116 2.87 12.88 -12.02
N GLY A 117 2.12 12.80 -10.92
CA GLY A 117 2.66 12.38 -9.63
C GLY A 117 3.16 10.94 -9.66
N GLU A 118 3.95 10.58 -8.65
CA GLU A 118 4.44 9.21 -8.49
C GLU A 118 3.30 8.21 -8.31
N ASN A 119 3.50 6.98 -8.78
CA ASN A 119 2.55 5.90 -8.57
C ASN A 119 2.38 5.66 -7.06
N PRO A 120 1.17 5.86 -6.49
CA PRO A 120 0.94 5.77 -5.05
C PRO A 120 0.75 4.33 -4.57
N LEU A 121 0.91 3.32 -5.46
CA LEU A 121 0.75 1.90 -5.18
C LEU A 121 1.53 1.49 -3.92
N ARG A 122 0.84 0.88 -2.96
CA ARG A 122 1.40 0.33 -1.71
C ARG A 122 1.14 -1.15 -1.58
N LEU A 123 -0.03 -1.61 -2.04
CA LEU A 123 -0.51 -2.97 -1.87
C LEU A 123 -0.76 -3.61 -3.23
N VAL A 124 -0.07 -4.71 -3.52
CA VAL A 124 -0.30 -5.51 -4.72
C VAL A 124 -1.00 -6.80 -4.31
N LEU A 125 -2.21 -7.01 -4.82
CA LEU A 125 -2.99 -8.22 -4.61
C LEU A 125 -2.67 -9.17 -5.76
N VAL A 126 -2.18 -10.38 -5.47
CA VAL A 126 -1.78 -11.34 -6.51
C VAL A 126 -2.68 -12.57 -6.51
N GLY A 127 -2.93 -13.13 -7.68
CA GLY A 127 -3.83 -14.28 -7.83
C GLY A 127 -4.02 -14.71 -9.26
N ASP A 128 -4.94 -15.65 -9.44
CA ASP A 128 -5.53 -16.06 -10.70
C ASP A 128 -7.05 -16.15 -10.54
N PRO A 129 -7.85 -15.91 -11.59
CA PRO A 129 -7.43 -15.67 -12.98
C PRO A 129 -7.13 -14.19 -13.30
N VAL A 130 -6.78 -13.88 -14.55
CA VAL A 130 -6.50 -12.52 -15.04
C VAL A 130 -7.65 -11.54 -14.76
N ASN A 131 -8.88 -11.96 -15.04
CA ASN A 131 -10.04 -11.14 -14.78
C ASN A 131 -10.41 -11.21 -13.30
N PHE A 132 -10.26 -10.08 -12.60
CA PHE A 132 -10.63 -9.92 -11.21
C PHE A 132 -12.05 -10.41 -10.89
N ASN A 133 -12.99 -10.25 -11.84
CA ASN A 133 -14.37 -10.65 -11.60
C ASN A 133 -14.60 -12.15 -11.53
N ASP A 134 -13.66 -12.94 -12.06
CA ASP A 134 -13.70 -14.39 -12.14
C ASP A 134 -12.92 -15.05 -10.99
N LEU A 135 -12.42 -14.25 -10.04
CA LEU A 135 -11.83 -14.75 -8.79
C LEU A 135 -12.85 -15.56 -7.98
N ASP A 136 -12.33 -16.53 -7.23
CA ASP A 136 -13.11 -17.23 -6.19
C ASP A 136 -13.85 -16.20 -5.30
N PRO A 137 -15.14 -16.42 -4.96
CA PRO A 137 -15.94 -15.43 -4.24
C PRO A 137 -15.33 -14.96 -2.92
N GLU A 138 -14.62 -15.82 -2.19
CA GLU A 138 -13.96 -15.44 -0.95
C GLU A 138 -12.74 -14.56 -1.22
N ILE A 139 -11.89 -14.96 -2.17
CA ILE A 139 -10.72 -14.18 -2.57
C ILE A 139 -11.15 -12.80 -3.09
N LYS A 140 -12.16 -12.77 -3.95
CA LYS A 140 -12.73 -11.55 -4.50
C LYS A 140 -13.24 -10.63 -3.40
N THR A 141 -13.92 -11.16 -2.39
CA THR A 141 -14.44 -10.36 -1.26
C THR A 141 -13.30 -9.69 -0.49
N ALA A 142 -12.25 -10.44 -0.15
CA ALA A 142 -11.10 -9.89 0.56
C ALA A 142 -10.35 -8.84 -0.26
N TYR A 143 -10.13 -9.10 -1.55
CA TYR A 143 -9.43 -8.18 -2.44
C TYR A 143 -10.28 -6.94 -2.77
N GLN A 144 -11.59 -7.08 -2.95
CA GLN A 144 -12.48 -5.93 -3.15
C GLN A 144 -12.45 -5.00 -1.95
N TRP A 145 -12.50 -5.53 -0.72
CA TRP A 145 -12.31 -4.72 0.49
C TRP A 145 -11.00 -3.93 0.45
N ALA A 146 -9.90 -4.56 0.03
CA ALA A 146 -8.60 -3.90 -0.06
C ALA A 146 -8.60 -2.79 -1.11
N LEU A 147 -9.13 -3.07 -2.31
CA LEU A 147 -9.26 -2.09 -3.38
C LEU A 147 -10.14 -0.91 -2.95
N ASP A 148 -11.26 -1.14 -2.27
CA ASP A 148 -12.14 -0.07 -1.79
C ASP A 148 -11.48 0.77 -0.67
N LYS A 149 -10.73 0.10 0.22
CA LYS A 149 -10.08 0.72 1.37
C LYS A 149 -8.87 1.56 0.97
N TYR A 150 -8.03 1.03 0.10
CA TYR A 150 -6.73 1.60 -0.27
C TYR A 150 -6.76 2.32 -1.63
N LYS A 151 -7.81 2.11 -2.43
CA LYS A 151 -8.08 2.82 -3.70
C LYS A 151 -6.87 2.78 -4.62
N GLU A 152 -6.40 3.92 -5.12
CA GLU A 152 -5.23 4.04 -6.00
C GLU A 152 -3.93 3.47 -5.40
N LYS A 153 -3.90 3.22 -4.08
CA LYS A 153 -2.76 2.58 -3.40
C LYS A 153 -2.82 1.06 -3.42
N ALA A 154 -3.88 0.45 -3.96
CA ALA A 154 -3.97 -0.98 -4.14
C ALA A 154 -4.29 -1.34 -5.58
N SER A 155 -3.69 -2.43 -6.06
CA SER A 155 -3.99 -2.96 -7.38
C SER A 155 -3.96 -4.49 -7.37
N TYR A 156 -4.90 -5.09 -8.10
CA TYR A 156 -4.84 -6.51 -8.42
C TYR A 156 -3.98 -6.72 -9.66
N ILE A 157 -2.98 -7.59 -9.54
CA ILE A 157 -2.08 -7.96 -10.64
C ILE A 157 -2.07 -9.49 -10.69
N PRO A 158 -2.58 -10.11 -11.77
CA PRO A 158 -2.57 -11.55 -11.87
C PRO A 158 -1.15 -12.09 -11.99
N PHE A 159 -0.92 -13.33 -11.56
CA PHE A 159 0.43 -13.93 -11.57
C PHE A 159 1.06 -13.93 -12.96
N SER A 160 0.27 -14.05 -14.03
CA SER A 160 0.76 -14.01 -15.41
C SER A 160 1.29 -12.64 -15.86
N GLU A 161 0.95 -11.56 -15.15
CA GLU A 161 1.28 -10.18 -15.55
C GLU A 161 2.20 -9.48 -14.55
N ILE A 162 2.53 -10.12 -13.44
CA ILE A 162 3.43 -9.52 -12.45
C ILE A 162 4.86 -9.42 -13.01
N THR A 163 5.42 -8.22 -12.91
CA THR A 163 6.78 -7.90 -13.34
C THR A 163 7.46 -7.02 -12.28
N PRO A 164 8.80 -6.92 -12.25
CA PRO A 164 9.51 -6.06 -11.30
C PRO A 164 9.04 -4.60 -11.34
N SER A 165 8.82 -4.04 -12.54
CA SER A 165 8.35 -2.66 -12.70
C SER A 165 6.90 -2.48 -12.25
N ALA A 166 6.04 -3.49 -12.42
CA ALA A 166 4.64 -3.42 -12.00
C ALA A 166 4.48 -3.33 -10.47
N ILE A 167 5.47 -3.77 -9.70
CA ILE A 167 5.45 -3.76 -8.23
C ILE A 167 6.54 -2.88 -7.61
N GLU A 168 7.25 -2.08 -8.41
CA GLU A 168 8.45 -1.33 -7.99
C GLU A 168 8.18 -0.36 -6.83
N THR A 169 6.98 0.23 -6.80
CA THR A 169 6.57 1.19 -5.76
C THR A 169 5.81 0.54 -4.60
N ALA A 170 5.45 -0.74 -4.72
CA ALA A 170 4.68 -1.44 -3.71
C ALA A 170 5.50 -1.60 -2.41
N GLU A 171 4.81 -1.53 -1.27
CA GLU A 171 5.38 -1.85 0.05
C GLU A 171 5.05 -3.29 0.45
N MET A 172 3.92 -3.81 -0.04
CA MET A 172 3.40 -5.11 0.31
C MET A 172 2.83 -5.84 -0.91
N VAL A 173 3.15 -7.13 -1.02
CA VAL A 173 2.43 -8.08 -1.88
C VAL A 173 1.56 -8.94 -0.98
N TRP A 174 0.25 -8.99 -1.26
CA TRP A 174 -0.71 -9.86 -0.59
C TRP A 174 -1.11 -11.00 -1.52
N PHE A 175 -0.81 -12.22 -1.09
CA PHE A 175 -1.36 -13.44 -1.68
C PHE A 175 -2.37 -14.07 -0.70
N HIS A 176 -3.64 -14.06 -1.10
CA HIS A 176 -4.73 -14.75 -0.44
C HIS A 176 -5.14 -15.97 -1.27
N TYR A 177 -5.19 -17.14 -0.64
CA TYR A 177 -5.49 -18.40 -1.34
C TYR A 177 -6.41 -19.28 -0.50
N THR A 178 -7.55 -19.66 -1.08
CA THR A 178 -8.64 -20.35 -0.38
C THR A 178 -9.30 -21.43 -1.25
N THR A 179 -8.74 -21.75 -2.43
CA THR A 179 -9.44 -22.55 -3.44
C THR A 179 -9.75 -23.99 -3.01
N PHE A 180 -10.93 -24.44 -3.45
CA PHE A 180 -11.48 -25.79 -3.28
C PHE A 180 -11.78 -26.46 -4.65
N PRO A 181 -11.78 -27.80 -4.77
CA PRO A 181 -11.47 -28.76 -3.72
C PRO A 181 -10.00 -28.64 -3.31
N ARG A 182 -9.75 -28.67 -2.01
CA ARG A 182 -8.40 -28.89 -1.50
C ARG A 182 -7.95 -30.20 -2.17
N PRO A 183 -6.79 -30.29 -2.85
CA PRO A 183 -6.21 -31.59 -3.10
C PRO A 183 -6.11 -32.24 -1.73
N ASP A 184 -6.94 -33.24 -1.51
CA ASP A 184 -7.01 -34.01 -0.28
C ASP A 184 -5.65 -34.67 -0.10
N ILE A 185 -4.79 -33.98 0.64
CA ILE A 185 -3.53 -34.52 1.10
C ILE A 185 -3.58 -34.24 2.59
N ASP A 186 -4.06 -35.23 3.34
CA ASP A 186 -3.74 -35.40 4.75
C ASP A 186 -2.33 -34.86 5.01
N ASN A 187 -2.23 -33.74 5.73
CA ASN A 187 -0.97 -33.14 6.13
C ASN A 187 -0.01 -32.77 4.97
N GLY A 188 -0.53 -32.31 3.81
CA GLY A 188 0.26 -31.87 2.65
C GLY A 188 0.41 -30.36 2.50
N ALA A 189 1.45 -29.92 1.77
CA ALA A 189 1.56 -28.53 1.33
C ALA A 189 0.49 -28.23 0.25
N PRO A 190 -0.24 -27.09 0.34
CA PRO A 190 -1.16 -26.66 -0.71
C PRO A 190 -0.52 -26.66 -2.10
N ILE A 191 -1.26 -27.15 -3.10
CA ILE A 191 -0.87 -27.02 -4.50
C ILE A 191 -1.27 -25.63 -4.98
N PHE A 192 -0.27 -24.81 -5.26
CA PHE A 192 -0.46 -23.49 -5.87
C PHE A 192 -0.64 -23.61 -7.38
N PRO A 193 -1.32 -22.65 -8.02
CA PRO A 193 -1.39 -22.61 -9.48
C PRO A 193 0.02 -22.46 -10.07
N ALA A 194 0.24 -23.05 -11.25
CA ALA A 194 1.56 -23.07 -11.89
C ALA A 194 2.12 -21.65 -12.09
N SER A 195 1.25 -20.69 -12.40
CA SER A 195 1.52 -19.26 -12.52
C SER A 195 2.20 -18.68 -11.26
N ALA A 196 1.73 -19.05 -10.06
CA ALA A 196 2.27 -18.61 -8.77
C ALA A 196 3.63 -19.24 -8.46
N THR A 197 3.95 -20.39 -9.05
CA THR A 197 5.23 -21.11 -8.83
C THR A 197 6.26 -20.89 -9.95
N GLY A 198 5.84 -20.26 -11.05
CA GLY A 198 6.66 -19.90 -12.20
C GLY A 198 7.41 -18.59 -12.02
N SER A 199 7.46 -17.75 -13.07
CA SER A 199 8.19 -16.46 -13.05
C SER A 199 7.68 -15.51 -11.96
N ALA A 200 6.39 -15.56 -11.62
CA ALA A 200 5.82 -14.74 -10.56
C ALA A 200 6.51 -14.98 -9.21
N LYS A 201 6.85 -16.24 -8.89
CA LYS A 201 7.59 -16.59 -7.68
C LYS A 201 8.93 -15.89 -7.61
N ASP A 202 9.66 -15.82 -8.71
CA ASP A 202 10.97 -15.18 -8.75
C ASP A 202 10.85 -13.66 -8.57
N VAL A 203 9.84 -13.03 -9.18
CA VAL A 203 9.52 -11.61 -8.98
C VAL A 203 9.17 -11.33 -7.51
N ILE A 204 8.27 -12.10 -6.92
CA ILE A 204 7.84 -11.95 -5.52
C ILE A 204 9.00 -12.22 -4.55
N THR A 205 9.82 -13.24 -4.83
CA THR A 205 11.01 -13.58 -4.03
C THR A 205 12.02 -12.44 -4.04
N ASN A 206 12.28 -11.83 -5.21
CA ASN A 206 13.21 -10.71 -5.33
C ASN A 206 12.65 -9.45 -4.66
N PHE A 207 11.35 -9.18 -4.78
CA PHE A 207 10.68 -8.09 -4.07
C PHE A 207 10.85 -8.23 -2.56
N TYR A 208 10.57 -9.41 -2.02
CA TYR A 208 10.76 -9.71 -0.60
C TYR A 208 12.23 -9.56 -0.16
N LYS A 209 13.18 -10.12 -0.92
CA LYS A 209 14.62 -9.99 -0.62
C LYS A 209 15.11 -8.54 -0.70
N GLY A 210 14.45 -7.71 -1.51
CA GLY A 210 14.69 -6.27 -1.60
C GLY A 210 14.15 -5.45 -0.42
N GLY A 211 13.50 -6.09 0.56
CA GLY A 211 12.91 -5.44 1.74
C GLY A 211 11.39 -5.23 1.65
N GLY A 212 10.75 -5.67 0.57
CA GLY A 212 9.29 -5.67 0.44
C GLY A 212 8.62 -6.63 1.42
N SER A 213 7.39 -6.32 1.84
CA SER A 213 6.63 -7.15 2.78
C SER A 213 5.71 -8.14 2.06
N LEU A 214 5.57 -9.36 2.59
CA LEU A 214 4.58 -10.33 2.12
C LEU A 214 3.48 -10.49 3.16
N LEU A 215 2.23 -10.36 2.73
CA LEU A 215 1.06 -10.80 3.48
C LEU A 215 0.56 -12.09 2.83
N LEU A 216 0.59 -13.18 3.58
CA LEU A 216 0.16 -14.50 3.12
C LEU A 216 -0.99 -14.95 4.02
N THR A 217 -2.13 -15.28 3.42
CA THR A 217 -3.37 -15.55 4.18
C THR A 217 -4.13 -16.73 3.58
N GLY A 218 -4.89 -17.44 4.42
CA GLY A 218 -5.46 -18.73 4.03
C GLY A 218 -4.35 -19.74 3.76
N LEU A 219 -4.53 -20.56 2.73
CA LEU A 219 -3.57 -21.58 2.29
C LEU A 219 -2.26 -20.98 1.75
N ALA A 220 -2.21 -19.69 1.43
CA ALA A 220 -0.99 -19.02 0.96
C ALA A 220 0.12 -18.99 2.02
N GLY A 221 -0.17 -19.30 3.29
CA GLY A 221 0.84 -19.39 4.34
C GLY A 221 2.01 -20.32 3.99
N SER A 222 1.78 -21.44 3.29
CA SER A 222 2.84 -22.36 2.83
C SER A 222 3.76 -21.79 1.75
N TYR A 223 3.41 -20.65 1.17
CA TYR A 223 4.22 -19.98 0.16
C TYR A 223 5.55 -19.43 0.72
N VAL A 224 5.68 -19.31 2.06
CA VAL A 224 6.94 -18.94 2.72
C VAL A 224 8.09 -19.88 2.37
N ALA A 225 7.83 -21.18 2.19
CA ALA A 225 8.84 -22.14 1.77
C ALA A 225 9.21 -21.95 0.28
N GLN A 226 8.23 -21.60 -0.56
CA GLN A 226 8.44 -21.37 -2.00
C GLN A 226 9.35 -20.17 -2.28
N VAL A 227 9.25 -19.12 -1.48
CA VAL A 227 10.09 -17.92 -1.58
C VAL A 227 11.39 -18.04 -0.79
N GLY A 228 11.65 -19.19 -0.16
CA GLY A 228 12.85 -19.45 0.63
C GLY A 228 12.96 -18.62 1.91
N ARG A 229 11.82 -18.22 2.50
CA ARG A 229 11.80 -17.51 3.80
C ARG A 229 12.14 -18.44 4.97
N VAL A 230 11.73 -19.69 4.86
CA VAL A 230 12.02 -20.80 5.78
C VAL A 230 12.50 -21.99 4.96
N ASP A 231 13.28 -22.89 5.57
CA ASP A 231 13.61 -24.16 4.93
C ASP A 231 12.33 -24.96 4.62
N ALA A 232 12.34 -25.68 3.49
CA ALA A 232 11.18 -26.47 3.07
C ALA A 232 10.77 -27.54 4.09
N ALA A 233 11.70 -28.04 4.90
CA ALA A 233 11.42 -28.97 6.00
C ALA A 233 10.55 -28.35 7.10
N PHE A 234 10.62 -27.03 7.27
CA PHE A 234 9.82 -26.24 8.21
C PHE A 234 8.69 -25.45 7.51
N GLY A 235 8.39 -25.80 6.25
CA GLY A 235 7.30 -25.20 5.50
C GLY A 235 5.94 -25.57 6.13
N PRO A 236 5.06 -24.60 6.37
CA PRO A 236 3.76 -24.89 6.96
C PRO A 236 2.87 -25.64 5.96
N THR A 237 2.01 -26.51 6.47
CA THR A 237 1.17 -27.41 5.69
C THR A 237 -0.25 -27.43 6.23
N ASN A 238 -1.20 -27.88 5.41
CA ASN A 238 -2.57 -27.99 5.87
C ASN A 238 -2.68 -29.08 6.96
N PHE A 239 -2.89 -28.66 8.20
CA PHE A 239 -3.26 -29.49 9.34
C PHE A 239 -4.77 -29.35 9.55
N ASP A 240 -5.44 -30.49 9.55
CA ASP A 240 -6.89 -30.67 9.68
C ASP A 240 -7.74 -30.21 8.47
N ILE A 241 -8.56 -31.14 7.98
CA ILE A 241 -9.57 -30.87 6.95
C ILE A 241 -10.83 -30.43 7.68
N GLY A 242 -10.79 -29.21 8.19
CA GLY A 242 -12.01 -28.48 8.48
C GLY A 242 -12.96 -28.56 7.28
N GLY A 243 -14.17 -29.10 7.49
CA GLY A 243 -15.18 -29.22 6.44
C GLY A 243 -15.50 -27.85 5.81
N ASP A 244 -15.80 -27.85 4.51
CA ASP A 244 -16.18 -26.63 3.76
C ASP A 244 -17.61 -26.14 4.06
N GLU A 245 -18.34 -26.90 4.88
CA GLU A 245 -19.67 -26.52 5.34
C GLU A 245 -19.57 -25.41 6.39
N TYR A 246 -20.55 -24.51 6.34
CA TYR A 246 -20.72 -23.51 7.39
C TYR A 246 -21.20 -24.21 8.66
N ILE A 247 -20.51 -23.94 9.74
CA ILE A 247 -20.87 -24.33 11.10
C ILE A 247 -21.27 -23.06 11.83
N GLU A 248 -22.42 -23.10 12.50
CA GLU A 248 -22.81 -22.03 13.40
C GLU A 248 -21.91 -22.09 14.64
N ASN A 249 -21.07 -21.06 14.82
CA ASN A 249 -20.20 -20.96 15.97
C ASN A 249 -20.39 -19.59 16.64
N PRO A 250 -21.02 -19.53 17.83
CA PRO A 250 -21.30 -18.27 18.52
C PRO A 250 -20.04 -17.59 19.08
N ASP A 251 -18.88 -18.26 19.10
CA ASP A 251 -17.66 -17.75 19.71
C ASP A 251 -17.03 -16.66 18.86
N ASN A 252 -16.47 -15.64 19.51
CA ASN A 252 -15.65 -14.64 18.82
C ASN A 252 -14.25 -15.21 18.60
N TRP A 253 -13.75 -15.09 17.38
CA TRP A 253 -12.46 -15.64 16.97
C TRP A 253 -11.43 -14.53 16.85
N GLY A 254 -10.24 -14.73 17.40
CA GLY A 254 -9.23 -13.70 17.48
C GLY A 254 -7.81 -14.22 17.66
N ILE A 255 -6.86 -13.29 17.63
CA ILE A 255 -5.44 -13.55 17.89
C ILE A 255 -5.01 -12.91 19.20
N SER A 256 -4.17 -13.63 19.94
CA SER A 256 -3.47 -13.12 21.11
C SER A 256 -2.02 -12.79 20.76
N PHE A 257 -1.47 -11.78 21.42
CA PHE A 257 -0.11 -11.27 21.19
C PHE A 257 0.55 -10.71 22.47
N LYS A 258 -0.14 -10.81 23.61
CA LYS A 258 0.34 -10.28 24.91
C LYS A 258 1.14 -11.32 25.67
N THR A 259 2.18 -10.86 26.35
CA THR A 259 3.01 -11.71 27.22
C THR A 259 2.27 -12.06 28.52
N ASN A 260 2.70 -13.13 29.20
CA ASN A 260 2.23 -13.49 30.54
C ASN A 260 0.75 -13.88 30.63
N ILE A 261 0.16 -14.44 29.58
CA ILE A 261 -1.20 -14.98 29.70
C ILE A 261 -1.15 -16.29 30.48
N PHE A 262 -0.18 -17.16 30.15
CA PHE A 262 0.11 -18.37 30.94
C PHE A 262 1.57 -18.44 31.40
N ASN A 263 2.53 -17.90 30.63
CA ASN A 263 3.95 -17.84 31.03
C ASN A 263 4.65 -16.57 30.51
N SER A 264 5.85 -16.30 31.04
CA SER A 264 6.61 -15.09 30.71
C SER A 264 7.13 -15.00 29.28
N ASP A 265 7.10 -16.10 28.53
CA ASP A 265 7.78 -16.26 27.24
C ASP A 265 6.81 -16.61 26.11
N ASP A 266 5.51 -16.36 26.31
CA ASP A 266 4.45 -16.59 25.33
C ASP A 266 4.77 -15.87 24.00
N TYR A 267 5.15 -14.59 24.06
CA TYR A 267 5.57 -13.77 22.92
C TYR A 267 6.73 -12.83 23.28
N PRO A 268 7.38 -12.17 22.31
CA PRO A 268 8.43 -11.19 22.60
C PRO A 268 7.97 -10.09 23.57
N ALA A 269 8.87 -9.59 24.41
CA ALA A 269 8.57 -8.43 25.25
C ALA A 269 8.26 -7.17 24.40
N GLY A 270 7.28 -6.36 24.86
CA GLY A 270 6.84 -5.15 24.15
C GLY A 270 6.10 -5.43 22.84
N ASN A 271 5.56 -6.64 22.66
CA ASN A 271 4.87 -7.02 21.44
C ASN A 271 3.52 -6.31 21.27
N ASP A 272 2.94 -5.77 22.34
CA ASP A 272 1.82 -4.83 22.30
C ASP A 272 2.15 -3.48 21.63
N ASP A 273 3.38 -3.01 21.80
CA ASP A 273 3.90 -1.83 21.08
C ASP A 273 4.43 -2.16 19.67
N PHE A 274 4.45 -3.44 19.29
CA PHE A 274 4.91 -3.86 17.97
C PHE A 274 4.00 -3.29 16.89
N TYR A 275 4.59 -2.83 15.78
CA TYR A 275 3.84 -2.03 14.81
C TYR A 275 2.65 -2.73 14.16
N LEU A 276 2.61 -4.07 14.16
CA LEU A 276 1.46 -4.84 13.67
C LEU A 276 0.28 -4.84 14.64
N PHE A 277 0.53 -4.70 15.94
CA PHE A 277 -0.52 -4.82 16.97
C PHE A 277 -0.83 -3.50 17.66
N LYS A 278 0.10 -2.53 17.61
CA LYS A 278 -0.10 -1.21 18.21
C LYS A 278 -1.34 -0.54 17.65
N ASN A 279 -2.10 0.12 18.53
CA ASN A 279 -3.34 0.84 18.22
C ASN A 279 -4.47 0.00 17.61
N LEU A 280 -4.35 -1.34 17.59
CA LEU A 280 -5.49 -2.18 17.22
C LEU A 280 -6.49 -2.22 18.37
N THR A 281 -7.78 -2.27 18.01
CA THR A 281 -8.85 -2.47 18.99
C THR A 281 -8.79 -3.90 19.49
N THR A 282 -8.81 -4.07 20.81
CA THR A 282 -8.82 -5.37 21.47
C THR A 282 -10.05 -5.53 22.32
N ALA A 283 -10.42 -6.78 22.60
CA ALA A 283 -11.47 -7.13 23.53
C ALA A 283 -11.04 -8.33 24.38
N PRO A 284 -11.54 -8.44 25.63
CA PRO A 284 -11.25 -9.58 26.48
C PRO A 284 -11.95 -10.84 25.96
N VAL A 285 -11.23 -11.96 25.96
CA VAL A 285 -11.70 -13.31 25.64
C VAL A 285 -11.42 -14.19 26.83
N THR A 286 -12.40 -15.01 27.22
CA THR A 286 -12.20 -16.05 28.23
C THR A 286 -12.24 -17.41 27.55
N PHE A 287 -11.11 -18.12 27.57
CA PHE A 287 -10.98 -19.48 27.06
C PHE A 287 -10.37 -20.36 28.16
N GLU A 288 -10.98 -21.52 28.42
CA GLU A 288 -10.58 -22.46 29.49
C GLU A 288 -10.30 -21.82 30.88
N GLY A 289 -11.05 -20.77 31.23
CA GLY A 289 -10.93 -20.09 32.52
C GLY A 289 -9.83 -19.02 32.59
N VAL A 290 -9.11 -18.76 31.50
CA VAL A 290 -8.12 -17.67 31.41
C VAL A 290 -8.66 -16.53 30.55
N THR A 291 -8.56 -15.31 31.05
CA THR A 291 -9.01 -14.10 30.34
C THR A 291 -7.83 -13.29 29.83
N TYR A 292 -7.83 -12.99 28.53
CA TYR A 292 -6.80 -12.21 27.86
C TYR A 292 -7.39 -11.28 26.81
N ASP A 293 -6.67 -10.20 26.48
CA ASP A 293 -7.06 -9.31 25.39
C ASP A 293 -6.62 -9.88 24.04
N ALA A 294 -7.57 -9.99 23.11
CA ALA A 294 -7.34 -10.45 21.75
C ALA A 294 -7.75 -9.39 20.72
N ILE A 295 -7.17 -9.47 19.53
CA ILE A 295 -7.72 -8.79 18.34
C ILE A 295 -8.77 -9.72 17.74
N PHE A 296 -10.03 -9.30 17.72
CA PHE A 296 -11.08 -10.06 17.06
C PHE A 296 -10.95 -9.96 15.54
N LEU A 297 -10.92 -11.13 14.91
CA LEU A 297 -10.87 -11.32 13.47
C LEU A 297 -12.25 -11.66 12.89
N SER A 298 -13.12 -12.27 13.70
CA SER A 298 -14.49 -12.56 13.34
C SER A 298 -15.36 -12.60 14.58
N ASP A 299 -16.49 -11.92 14.54
CA ASP A 299 -17.58 -12.10 15.50
C ASP A 299 -18.16 -13.52 15.40
N GLY A 300 -18.93 -13.95 16.39
CA GLY A 300 -19.73 -15.18 16.32
C GLY A 300 -20.70 -15.22 15.13
N GLY A 301 -21.00 -16.42 14.63
CA GLY A 301 -21.93 -16.67 13.54
C GLY A 301 -21.57 -17.89 12.68
N ALA A 302 -22.17 -17.99 11.51
CA ALA A 302 -21.86 -19.02 10.51
C ALA A 302 -20.44 -18.85 9.95
N LYS A 303 -19.58 -19.85 10.21
CA LYS A 303 -18.17 -19.86 9.81
C LYS A 303 -17.81 -21.18 9.15
N LYS A 304 -16.86 -21.17 8.23
CA LYS A 304 -16.26 -22.40 7.69
C LYS A 304 -15.07 -22.79 8.56
N ASN A 305 -14.89 -24.09 8.81
CA ASN A 305 -13.64 -24.55 9.40
C ASN A 305 -12.51 -24.31 8.38
N ARG A 306 -11.49 -23.56 8.80
CA ARG A 306 -10.31 -23.31 7.97
C ARG A 306 -9.20 -24.26 8.38
N ALA A 307 -8.46 -24.72 7.38
CA ALA A 307 -7.16 -25.34 7.53
C ALA A 307 -6.26 -24.56 8.50
N HIS A 308 -5.70 -25.23 9.51
CA HIS A 308 -4.57 -24.68 10.24
C HIS A 308 -3.33 -24.88 9.35
N ILE A 309 -2.59 -23.81 9.07
CA ILE A 309 -1.42 -23.90 8.17
C ILE A 309 -0.13 -24.11 8.96
N TRP A 310 -0.06 -23.58 10.17
CA TRP A 310 1.07 -23.78 11.07
C TRP A 310 0.68 -24.82 12.13
N ASP A 311 1.26 -26.01 12.03
CA ASP A 311 1.22 -27.06 13.06
C ASP A 311 2.66 -27.45 13.38
N PHE A 312 3.09 -27.17 14.61
CA PHE A 312 4.45 -27.49 15.03
C PHE A 312 4.61 -28.96 15.44
N ASN A 313 3.53 -29.71 15.67
CA ASN A 313 3.61 -31.14 15.98
C ASN A 313 4.29 -31.92 14.87
N ARG A 314 3.99 -31.58 13.61
CA ARG A 314 4.61 -32.17 12.43
C ARG A 314 6.13 -32.12 12.46
N PHE A 315 6.72 -31.02 12.94
CA PHE A 315 8.16 -30.81 12.84
C PHE A 315 8.93 -31.57 13.92
N TYR A 316 8.31 -31.82 15.07
CA TYR A 316 9.04 -32.24 16.27
C TYR A 316 8.48 -33.48 16.97
N GLY A 317 7.23 -33.89 16.72
CA GLY A 317 6.62 -35.04 17.39
C GLY A 317 6.76 -34.96 18.92
N ASP A 318 7.17 -36.07 19.54
CA ASP A 318 7.50 -36.15 20.97
C ASP A 318 9.02 -35.97 21.25
N ASP A 319 9.84 -35.82 20.22
CA ASP A 319 11.31 -35.91 20.26
C ASP A 319 12.01 -34.56 20.58
N LEU A 320 11.43 -33.74 21.46
CA LEU A 320 12.00 -32.44 21.81
C LEU A 320 13.20 -32.54 22.78
N PRO A 321 14.26 -31.74 22.57
CA PRO A 321 15.31 -31.53 23.58
C PRO A 321 14.72 -30.95 24.89
N GLY A 322 14.57 -31.79 25.91
CA GLY A 322 13.96 -31.40 27.21
C GLY A 322 12.51 -31.85 27.41
N GLY A 323 11.92 -32.56 26.45
CA GLY A 323 10.58 -33.15 26.55
C GLY A 323 9.42 -32.19 26.23
N CYS A 324 8.22 -32.75 26.11
CA CYS A 324 6.97 -32.04 25.80
C CYS A 324 6.25 -31.46 27.03
N ASP A 325 6.81 -31.61 28.24
CA ASP A 325 6.11 -31.25 29.49
C ASP A 325 6.07 -29.73 29.73
N ALA A 326 6.92 -28.96 29.05
CA ALA A 326 6.94 -27.51 29.16
C ALA A 326 5.90 -26.86 28.21
N PRO A 327 5.19 -25.81 28.67
CA PRO A 327 4.40 -24.96 27.78
C PRO A 327 5.27 -24.40 26.65
N ASN A 328 4.73 -24.31 25.43
CA ASN A 328 5.41 -23.74 24.25
C ASN A 328 6.70 -24.43 23.79
N ALA A 329 6.95 -25.69 24.16
CA ALA A 329 8.20 -26.38 23.82
C ALA A 329 8.44 -26.48 22.29
N LYS A 330 7.43 -26.86 21.49
CA LYS A 330 7.54 -26.95 20.02
C LYS A 330 7.72 -25.60 19.35
N LYS A 331 6.96 -24.58 19.80
CA LYS A 331 7.14 -23.19 19.37
C LYS A 331 8.59 -22.74 19.62
N THR A 332 9.12 -22.99 20.81
CA THR A 332 10.48 -22.57 21.18
C THR A 332 11.53 -23.24 20.32
N GLN A 333 11.37 -24.54 20.05
CA GLN A 333 12.25 -25.27 19.14
C GLN A 333 12.16 -24.75 17.71
N PHE A 334 10.95 -24.49 17.21
CA PHE A 334 10.72 -23.86 15.89
C PHE A 334 11.46 -22.53 15.75
N GLU A 335 11.33 -21.65 16.74
CA GLU A 335 12.02 -20.36 16.74
C GLU A 335 13.54 -20.52 16.74
N ALA A 336 14.07 -21.51 17.46
CA ALA A 336 15.51 -21.80 17.50
C ALA A 336 16.03 -22.34 16.16
N ASP A 337 15.34 -23.31 15.56
CA ASP A 337 15.78 -23.97 14.33
C ASP A 337 15.68 -23.06 13.10
N THR A 338 14.66 -22.19 13.08
CA THR A 338 14.40 -21.30 11.93
C THR A 338 14.92 -19.88 12.12
N ASN A 339 15.47 -19.57 13.31
CA ASN A 339 15.81 -18.21 13.72
C ASN A 339 14.63 -17.22 13.52
N SER A 340 13.43 -17.67 13.86
CA SER A 340 12.18 -16.92 13.74
C SER A 340 11.64 -16.51 15.10
N LYS A 341 10.60 -15.66 15.10
CA LYS A 341 9.85 -15.29 16.30
C LYS A 341 8.35 -15.35 16.00
N VAL A 342 7.63 -16.17 16.75
CA VAL A 342 6.16 -16.19 16.76
C VAL A 342 5.70 -15.02 17.60
N ARG A 343 4.85 -14.18 17.00
CA ARG A 343 4.38 -12.93 17.63
C ARG A 343 2.92 -12.94 18.03
N ALA A 344 2.13 -13.85 17.47
CA ALA A 344 0.73 -14.01 17.82
C ALA A 344 0.29 -15.43 17.46
N SER A 345 -0.74 -15.92 18.13
CA SER A 345 -1.44 -17.14 17.75
C SER A 345 -2.95 -16.94 17.83
N PHE A 346 -3.65 -17.71 17.00
CA PHE A 346 -5.10 -17.83 17.03
C PHE A 346 -5.49 -18.70 18.23
N GLU A 347 -6.50 -18.26 19.01
CA GLU A 347 -7.15 -18.99 20.11
C GLU A 347 -6.25 -20.06 20.74
N TRP A 348 -5.31 -19.63 21.59
CA TRP A 348 -4.25 -20.51 22.04
C TRP A 348 -4.79 -21.61 22.97
N ASP A 349 -4.54 -22.86 22.57
CA ASP A 349 -4.62 -24.07 23.39
C ASP A 349 -3.33 -24.18 24.22
N PRO A 350 -3.35 -23.89 25.54
CA PRO A 350 -2.21 -24.06 26.43
C PRO A 350 -2.01 -25.55 26.76
N ALA A 351 -2.03 -26.43 25.76
CA ALA A 351 -1.59 -27.81 25.94
C ALA A 351 -0.07 -27.84 26.16
N ALA A 352 0.39 -28.75 27.02
CA ALA A 352 1.79 -29.11 27.09
C ALA A 352 2.32 -29.38 25.67
N CYS A 353 3.53 -28.93 25.37
CA CYS A 353 4.19 -29.03 24.07
C CYS A 353 3.82 -28.00 22.98
N GLY A 354 2.64 -27.35 23.03
CA GLY A 354 2.20 -26.32 22.06
C GLY A 354 1.98 -26.87 20.64
N VAL A 355 0.76 -26.68 20.11
CA VAL A 355 0.39 -27.08 18.73
C VAL A 355 0.78 -26.01 17.73
#